data_AF-A0A0F8V8S5-F1
#
_entry.id   AF-A0A0F8V8S5-F1
#
_cell.length_a   1.000
_cell.length_b   1.000
_cell.length_c   1.000
_cell.angle_alpha   90.00
_cell.angle_beta   90.00
_cell.angle_gamma   90.00
#
_symmetry.space_group_name_H-M   'P 1'
#
loop_
_entity.id
_entity.type
_entity.pdbx_description
1 polymer ?
#
loop_
_entity_poly.entity_id
_entity_poly.type
_entity_poly.pdbx_seq_one_letter_code
_entity_poly.pdbx_strand_id
1 'polypeptide(L)'
;MIIILYRIKPSIYQTQLTDFIGLKSIEKYNMSVPRDYRIARKKFRWIPIHPTWGKRAPPNTSSIPKTQKRLHDFIDWVPKLKNKYLYRFPRVKIPRFEEFGSRVISKMEWDMHRYLKGFNGFFENLFEFNDFSFFQDLQGNLESRGVSFKDMFIEDVLAYEMLRINLGFKNYTGIERMGRFLAYPPLFSITHDLNFFPKAQDISYVLTRIPPEALFEFFQLLVKECIDCGIIVPRILIWDGQFIRSNCSNNKKKGHSNYTDPDAGYCRHNGIKKGVGYDPGILYAHCFNRWFPVYFKMFAGNRNDILAFRETMEEFFTHTEYEWQVLIADSGPYSLQNMENIRSKGLIPIIRARKHLKTHPVRELKKGFFFNTDYIPNGWSDDYFLKIYSFRPMIEQGNSYNNTYYNAFRMNTRGMDAVIKLRSIIYILGLLKALTAYKLGRPNLIMKPSAFESSRHANFRQMLPFEAQKSGYLYFNSDEVLRRRIKDHYGLLS
;
A
#
# COMPACT_ATOMS: atom_id res chain seq x y z
N MET A 1 10.56 -7.24 25.76
CA MET A 1 10.42 -8.69 25.87
C MET A 1 10.93 -9.06 27.23
N ILE A 2 10.08 -9.61 28.07
CA ILE A 2 10.46 -10.05 29.40
C ILE A 2 10.94 -11.50 29.29
N ILE A 3 12.14 -11.76 29.80
CA ILE A 3 12.71 -13.10 29.92
C ILE A 3 12.90 -13.39 31.41
N ILE A 4 12.17 -14.38 31.91
CA ILE A 4 12.32 -14.87 33.29
C ILE A 4 13.02 -16.21 33.23
N LEU A 5 14.30 -16.23 33.62
CA LEU A 5 15.09 -17.45 33.63
C LEU A 5 14.95 -18.19 34.95
N TYR A 6 14.50 -19.43 34.88
CA TYR A 6 14.48 -20.33 36.03
C TYR A 6 15.59 -21.38 35.88
N ARG A 7 16.27 -21.70 36.99
CA ARG A 7 17.34 -22.72 37.02
C ARG A 7 16.80 -24.15 36.88
N ILE A 8 15.61 -24.40 37.44
CA ILE A 8 15.02 -25.74 37.58
C ILE A 8 13.72 -25.88 36.77
N LYS A 9 13.04 -24.76 36.50
CA LYS A 9 11.76 -24.73 35.76
C LYS A 9 11.97 -24.21 34.34
N PRO A 10 11.02 -24.46 33.42
CA PRO A 10 11.02 -23.81 32.13
C PRO A 10 11.09 -22.28 32.28
N SER A 11 11.99 -21.66 31.51
CA SER A 11 12.08 -20.19 31.45
C SER A 11 10.83 -19.61 30.80
N ILE A 12 10.35 -18.49 31.32
CA ILE A 12 9.16 -17.82 30.80
C ILE A 12 9.59 -16.68 29.89
N TYR A 13 9.07 -16.70 28.67
CA TYR A 13 9.27 -15.65 27.68
C TYR A 13 7.94 -14.94 27.47
N GLN A 14 7.85 -13.68 27.87
CA GLN A 14 6.63 -12.89 27.75
C GLN A 14 6.89 -11.63 26.91
N THR A 15 6.16 -11.52 25.81
CA THR A 15 6.13 -10.31 24.98
C THR A 15 5.23 -9.25 25.61
N GLN A 16 5.71 -8.01 25.69
CA GLN A 16 4.99 -6.81 26.13
C GLN A 16 4.45 -6.04 24.91
N LEU A 17 3.44 -5.17 25.09
CA LEU A 17 2.89 -4.33 24.02
C LEU A 17 3.97 -3.50 23.29
N THR A 18 4.99 -3.05 24.03
CA THR A 18 6.16 -2.31 23.53
C THR A 18 7.00 -3.12 22.53
N ASP A 19 7.05 -4.45 22.66
CA ASP A 19 7.69 -5.35 21.68
C ASP A 19 7.00 -5.33 20.31
N PHE A 20 5.75 -4.85 20.24
CA PHE A 20 4.93 -4.84 19.03
C PHE A 20 4.94 -3.49 18.31
N ILE A 21 5.51 -2.44 18.91
CA ILE A 21 5.62 -1.08 18.32
C ILE A 21 7.08 -0.71 17.98
N GLY A 22 7.97 -1.71 17.83
CA GLY A 22 9.33 -1.50 17.33
C GLY A 22 10.39 -1.15 18.38
N LEU A 23 10.01 -0.87 19.62
CA LEU A 23 10.95 -0.61 20.72
C LEU A 23 11.48 -1.93 21.30
N LYS A 24 12.63 -2.40 20.82
CA LYS A 24 13.33 -3.58 21.37
C LYS A 24 13.91 -3.29 22.76
N SER A 25 13.08 -3.33 23.79
CA SER A 25 13.57 -3.40 25.19
C SER A 25 13.52 -4.85 25.66
N ILE A 26 14.66 -5.50 25.87
CA ILE A 26 14.70 -6.85 26.45
C ILE A 26 14.99 -6.71 27.94
N GLU A 27 14.04 -7.06 28.78
CA GLU A 27 14.21 -7.11 30.24
C GLU A 27 14.43 -8.57 30.66
N LYS A 28 15.59 -8.86 31.25
CA LYS A 28 15.97 -10.21 31.66
C LYS A 28 16.11 -10.28 33.18
N TYR A 29 15.45 -11.25 33.78
CA TYR A 29 15.50 -11.50 35.22
C TYR A 29 15.93 -12.94 35.48
N ASN A 30 17.04 -13.13 36.21
CA ASN A 30 17.48 -14.46 36.63
C ASN A 30 16.88 -14.80 38.01
N MET A 31 15.96 -15.76 38.05
CA MET A 31 15.23 -16.11 39.27
C MET A 31 16.10 -16.86 40.30
N SER A 32 17.31 -17.26 39.94
CA SER A 32 18.31 -17.77 40.89
C SER A 32 19.06 -16.66 41.63
N VAL A 33 18.95 -15.41 41.17
CA VAL A 33 19.56 -14.23 41.81
C VAL A 33 18.51 -13.53 42.70
N PRO A 34 18.72 -13.44 44.03
CA PRO A 34 17.73 -12.89 44.96
C PRO A 34 17.31 -11.43 44.68
N ARG A 35 18.22 -10.62 44.12
CA ARG A 35 17.94 -9.23 43.71
C ARG A 35 16.95 -9.19 42.54
N ASP A 36 17.25 -9.92 41.47
CA ASP A 36 16.42 -10.00 40.26
C ASP A 36 15.04 -10.57 40.57
N TYR A 37 14.99 -11.61 41.42
CA TYR A 37 13.73 -12.18 41.89
C TYR A 37 12.83 -11.14 42.59
N ARG A 38 13.39 -10.32 43.50
CA ARG A 38 12.64 -9.28 44.20
C ARG A 38 12.13 -8.20 43.25
N ILE A 39 12.95 -7.76 42.30
CA ILE A 39 12.58 -6.76 41.29
C ILE A 39 11.47 -7.31 40.39
N ALA A 40 11.65 -8.52 39.85
CA ALA A 40 10.68 -9.17 39.00
C ALA A 40 9.35 -9.37 39.73
N ARG A 41 9.37 -9.77 41.01
CA ARG A 41 8.16 -9.97 41.83
C ARG A 41 7.40 -8.66 42.08
N LYS A 42 8.10 -7.57 42.37
CA LYS A 42 7.50 -6.24 42.54
C LYS A 42 6.77 -5.81 41.26
N LYS A 43 7.34 -6.15 40.10
CA LYS A 43 6.82 -5.78 38.78
C LYS A 43 5.73 -6.74 38.27
N PHE A 44 5.81 -8.03 38.60
CA PHE A 44 4.97 -9.10 38.03
C PHE A 44 4.32 -9.95 39.14
N ARG A 45 3.05 -9.64 39.45
CA ARG A 45 2.27 -10.31 40.51
C ARG A 45 1.95 -11.79 40.26
N TRP A 46 2.17 -12.31 39.05
CA TRP A 46 1.98 -13.72 38.70
C TRP A 46 3.22 -14.59 38.92
N ILE A 47 4.39 -14.02 39.22
CA ILE A 47 5.59 -14.78 39.56
C ILE A 47 5.38 -15.55 40.87
N PRO A 48 5.57 -16.87 40.92
CA PRO A 48 5.31 -17.66 42.12
C PRO A 48 6.27 -17.28 43.26
N ILE A 49 5.76 -17.27 44.49
CA ILE A 49 6.58 -17.13 45.70
C ILE A 49 7.40 -18.40 45.87
N HIS A 50 8.70 -18.27 46.16
CA HIS A 50 9.55 -19.40 46.50
C HIS A 50 8.87 -20.24 47.60
N PRO A 51 8.75 -21.59 47.46
CA PRO A 51 7.93 -22.42 48.34
C PRO A 51 8.24 -22.28 49.84
N THR A 52 9.44 -21.82 50.19
CA THR A 52 9.89 -21.63 51.57
C THR A 52 9.41 -20.34 52.25
N TRP A 53 8.64 -19.47 51.58
CA TRP A 53 8.32 -18.10 52.07
C TRP A 53 6.81 -17.77 52.13
N GLY A 54 5.96 -18.72 52.56
CA GLY A 54 4.61 -18.41 53.04
C GLY A 54 3.46 -19.16 52.36
N LYS A 55 2.37 -19.35 53.13
CA LYS A 55 1.16 -20.09 52.75
C LYS A 55 0.50 -19.50 51.50
N ARG A 56 0.11 -20.38 50.57
CA ARG A 56 -0.66 -20.03 49.37
C ARG A 56 -2.03 -19.48 49.79
N ALA A 57 -2.34 -18.25 49.41
CA ALA A 57 -3.73 -17.88 49.17
C ALA A 57 -4.22 -18.68 47.94
N PRO A 58 -5.43 -19.27 47.98
CA PRO A 58 -5.97 -19.97 46.83
C PRO A 58 -5.99 -19.01 45.63
N PRO A 59 -5.69 -19.50 44.41
CA PRO A 59 -5.73 -18.67 43.23
C PRO A 59 -7.19 -18.24 43.04
N ASN A 60 -7.46 -16.95 43.22
CA ASN A 60 -8.69 -16.38 42.68
C ASN A 60 -8.65 -16.65 41.19
N THR A 61 -9.52 -17.55 40.73
CA THR A 61 -9.95 -17.66 39.34
C THR A 61 -10.70 -16.37 39.02
N SER A 62 -9.97 -15.26 38.92
CA SER A 62 -10.49 -14.07 38.28
C SER A 62 -10.74 -14.47 36.84
N SER A 63 -12.01 -14.78 36.53
CA SER A 63 -12.45 -14.88 35.16
C SER A 63 -12.01 -13.59 34.50
N ILE A 64 -11.05 -13.70 33.58
CA ILE A 64 -10.65 -12.59 32.72
C ILE A 64 -11.96 -11.97 32.21
N PRO A 65 -12.26 -10.70 32.53
CA PRO A 65 -13.52 -10.08 32.11
C PRO A 65 -13.68 -10.31 30.62
N LYS A 66 -14.89 -10.64 30.14
CA LYS A 66 -15.15 -10.82 28.70
C LYS A 66 -14.76 -9.57 27.88
N THR A 67 -14.62 -8.41 28.54
CA THR A 67 -14.17 -7.13 27.99
C THR A 67 -12.64 -6.99 27.87
N GLN A 68 -11.85 -7.83 28.54
CA GLN A 68 -10.39 -7.77 28.47
C GLN A 68 -9.91 -8.40 27.17
N LYS A 69 -9.50 -7.53 26.24
CA LYS A 69 -8.94 -7.91 24.94
C LYS A 69 -7.66 -8.73 25.10
N ARG A 70 -7.54 -9.81 24.33
CA ARG A 70 -6.40 -10.70 24.25
C ARG A 70 -5.48 -10.28 23.11
N LEU A 71 -4.23 -10.73 23.09
CA LEU A 71 -3.25 -10.36 22.06
C LEU A 71 -3.72 -10.68 20.61
N HIS A 72 -4.55 -11.71 20.44
CA HIS A 72 -5.15 -12.04 19.14
C HIS A 72 -6.24 -11.08 18.68
N ASP A 73 -6.75 -10.22 19.56
CA ASP A 73 -7.71 -9.18 19.16
C ASP A 73 -7.01 -8.04 18.41
N PHE A 74 -5.68 -7.93 18.54
CA PHE A 74 -4.85 -6.86 17.97
C PHE A 74 -3.96 -7.30 16.81
N ILE A 75 -3.77 -8.60 16.61
CA ILE A 75 -2.84 -9.18 15.63
C ILE A 75 -3.58 -10.29 14.89
N ASP A 76 -3.45 -10.33 13.56
CA ASP A 76 -3.91 -11.47 12.79
C ASP A 76 -2.88 -12.60 12.84
N TRP A 77 -3.33 -13.79 13.26
CA TRP A 77 -2.48 -14.97 13.48
C TRP A 77 -2.84 -16.11 12.53
N VAL A 78 -1.83 -16.88 12.14
CA VAL A 78 -2.01 -18.29 11.77
C VAL A 78 -1.65 -19.14 13.00
N PRO A 79 -2.60 -19.84 13.66
CA PRO A 79 -2.38 -20.52 14.95
C PRO A 79 -1.16 -21.44 15.01
N LYS A 80 -0.84 -22.13 13.92
CA LYS A 80 0.32 -23.04 13.79
C LYS A 80 1.69 -22.34 13.84
N LEU A 81 1.74 -21.01 13.73
CA LEU A 81 2.98 -20.23 13.61
C LEU A 81 3.15 -19.21 14.74
N LYS A 82 2.45 -19.41 15.87
CA LYS A 82 2.42 -18.48 17.01
C LYS A 82 3.81 -18.04 17.51
N ASN A 83 4.88 -18.79 17.29
CA ASN A 83 6.24 -18.42 17.75
C ASN A 83 7.10 -17.70 16.70
N LYS A 84 6.60 -17.44 15.49
CA LYS A 84 7.41 -16.95 14.37
C LYS A 84 7.06 -15.49 14.04
N TYR A 85 7.94 -14.56 14.41
CA TYR A 85 7.72 -13.11 14.38
C TYR A 85 7.40 -12.53 13.00
N LEU A 86 8.03 -13.03 11.93
CA LEU A 86 7.87 -12.48 10.57
C LEU A 86 6.43 -12.52 10.03
N TYR A 87 5.59 -13.38 10.60
CA TYR A 87 4.19 -13.60 10.20
C TYR A 87 3.18 -12.77 10.97
N ARG A 88 3.62 -12.06 12.01
CA ARG A 88 2.72 -11.35 12.91
C ARG A 88 2.52 -9.93 12.40
N PHE A 89 1.41 -9.69 11.74
CA PHE A 89 1.07 -8.35 11.27
C PHE A 89 0.03 -7.71 12.20
N PRO A 90 0.25 -6.48 12.67
CA PRO A 90 -0.75 -5.76 13.44
C PRO A 90 -2.00 -5.54 12.57
N ARG A 91 -3.16 -5.62 13.22
CA ARG A 91 -4.41 -5.17 12.60
C ARG A 91 -4.33 -3.67 12.37
N VAL A 92 -4.93 -3.21 11.29
CA VAL A 92 -5.13 -1.78 11.05
C VAL A 92 -6.02 -1.23 12.16
N LYS A 93 -5.56 -0.17 12.83
CA LYS A 93 -6.35 0.53 13.83
C LYS A 93 -7.61 1.09 13.16
N ILE A 94 -8.74 0.98 13.85
CA ILE A 94 -10.00 1.63 13.42
C ILE A 94 -10.07 2.95 14.18
N PRO A 95 -9.83 4.11 13.53
CA PRO A 95 -9.95 5.40 14.18
C PRO A 95 -11.39 5.73 14.54
N ARG A 96 -11.52 6.69 15.45
CA ARG A 96 -12.80 7.28 15.86
C ARG A 96 -13.15 8.48 14.96
N PHE A 97 -14.42 8.86 14.96
CA PHE A 97 -14.91 10.00 14.18
C PHE A 97 -14.19 11.30 14.57
N GLU A 98 -13.88 11.46 15.85
CA GLU A 98 -13.22 12.64 16.39
C GLU A 98 -11.77 12.77 15.91
N GLU A 99 -11.12 11.65 15.52
CA GLU A 99 -9.71 11.65 15.09
C GLU A 99 -9.54 12.21 13.67
N PHE A 100 -10.47 11.90 12.75
CA PHE A 100 -10.35 12.31 11.34
C PHE A 100 -11.64 12.84 10.71
N GLY A 101 -12.82 12.37 11.13
CA GLY A 101 -14.08 12.69 10.46
C GLY A 101 -14.70 14.03 10.86
N SER A 102 -14.56 14.45 12.12
CA SER A 102 -15.34 15.56 12.72
C SER A 102 -15.24 16.92 12.04
N ARG A 103 -14.17 17.17 11.28
CA ARG A 103 -13.93 18.41 10.53
C ARG A 103 -14.02 18.25 9.01
N VAL A 104 -14.23 17.02 8.54
CA VAL A 104 -14.09 16.67 7.13
C VAL A 104 -15.45 16.27 6.54
N ILE A 105 -16.19 15.41 7.24
CA ILE A 105 -17.51 14.95 6.80
C ILE A 105 -18.51 15.00 7.94
N SER A 106 -19.80 15.03 7.58
CA SER A 106 -20.87 14.96 8.57
C SER A 106 -20.83 13.64 9.34
N LYS A 107 -21.34 13.65 10.58
CA LYS A 107 -21.51 12.43 11.36
C LYS A 107 -22.37 11.39 10.65
N MET A 108 -23.38 11.85 9.90
CA MET A 108 -24.25 11.01 9.10
C MET A 108 -23.47 10.29 7.99
N GLU A 109 -22.64 10.99 7.21
CA GLU A 109 -21.80 10.38 6.17
C GLU A 109 -20.82 9.36 6.78
N TRP A 110 -20.18 9.72 7.90
CA TRP A 110 -19.32 8.79 8.63
C TRP A 110 -20.05 7.50 9.04
N ASP A 111 -21.27 7.62 9.58
CA ASP A 111 -22.07 6.47 9.98
C ASP A 111 -22.53 5.66 8.75
N MET A 112 -22.83 6.30 7.62
CA MET A 112 -23.09 5.60 6.34
C MET A 112 -21.89 4.76 5.93
N HIS A 113 -20.65 5.30 6.00
CA HIS A 113 -19.46 4.51 5.75
C HIS A 113 -19.42 3.28 6.65
N ARG A 114 -19.76 3.36 7.93
CA ARG A 114 -19.55 2.23 8.85
C ARG A 114 -20.64 1.17 8.78
N TYR A 115 -21.88 1.57 8.47
CA TYR A 115 -23.03 0.72 8.69
C TYR A 115 -23.83 0.42 7.41
N LEU A 116 -23.73 1.25 6.37
CA LEU A 116 -24.41 0.97 5.10
C LEU A 116 -23.65 -0.13 4.35
N LYS A 117 -24.26 -1.30 4.26
CA LYS A 117 -23.67 -2.46 3.58
C LYS A 117 -23.53 -2.16 2.09
N GLY A 118 -22.33 -2.42 1.55
CA GLY A 118 -22.04 -2.20 0.13
C GLY A 118 -21.52 -0.79 -0.19
N PHE A 119 -21.71 0.18 0.70
CA PHE A 119 -21.20 1.52 0.51
C PHE A 119 -19.67 1.55 0.61
N ASN A 120 -19.04 1.99 -0.48
CA ASN A 120 -17.59 1.97 -0.69
C ASN A 120 -16.96 3.37 -0.65
N GLY A 121 -17.73 4.37 -0.23
CA GLY A 121 -17.31 5.77 -0.13
C GLY A 121 -17.33 6.53 -1.44
N PHE A 122 -17.03 7.82 -1.34
CA PHE A 122 -16.99 8.74 -2.47
C PHE A 122 -15.57 9.03 -2.92
N PHE A 123 -15.39 9.31 -4.20
CA PHE A 123 -14.09 9.66 -4.75
C PHE A 123 -13.52 10.94 -4.11
N GLU A 124 -14.39 11.89 -3.80
CA GLU A 124 -14.07 13.16 -3.14
C GLU A 124 -13.42 12.93 -1.77
N ASN A 125 -13.75 11.84 -1.07
CA ASN A 125 -13.13 11.53 0.22
C ASN A 125 -11.61 11.33 0.10
N LEU A 126 -11.08 10.99 -1.09
CA LEU A 126 -9.63 10.88 -1.30
C LEU A 126 -8.90 12.22 -1.14
N PHE A 127 -9.57 13.33 -1.44
CA PHE A 127 -9.01 14.67 -1.36
C PHE A 127 -9.35 15.33 -0.03
N GLU A 128 -10.55 15.08 0.49
CA GLU A 128 -10.99 15.65 1.77
C GLU A 128 -10.20 15.12 2.98
N PHE A 129 -9.77 13.85 2.93
CA PHE A 129 -9.04 13.22 4.04
C PHE A 129 -7.52 13.27 3.92
N ASN A 130 -6.96 13.76 2.82
CA ASN A 130 -5.52 13.77 2.59
C ASN A 130 -5.05 15.16 2.14
N ASP A 131 -3.81 15.49 2.47
CA ASP A 131 -3.25 16.81 2.21
C ASP A 131 -2.67 16.88 0.78
N PHE A 132 -3.16 17.83 -0.01
CA PHE A 132 -2.72 18.10 -1.38
C PHE A 132 -1.98 19.43 -1.53
N SER A 133 -1.68 20.13 -0.42
CA SER A 133 -0.91 21.39 -0.41
C SER A 133 0.43 21.29 -1.16
N PHE A 134 1.05 20.10 -1.17
CA PHE A 134 2.23 19.79 -1.98
C PHE A 134 2.12 20.26 -3.45
N PHE A 135 0.95 20.10 -4.07
CA PHE A 135 0.74 20.46 -5.46
C PHE A 135 0.51 21.97 -5.66
N GLN A 136 0.05 22.67 -4.63
CA GLN A 136 -0.08 24.13 -4.63
C GLN A 136 1.31 24.76 -4.58
N ASP A 137 2.18 24.27 -3.68
CA ASP A 137 3.58 24.67 -3.61
C ASP A 137 4.33 24.33 -4.89
N LEU A 138 4.12 23.13 -5.45
CA LEU A 138 4.71 22.73 -6.72
C LEU A 138 4.30 23.68 -7.86
N GLN A 139 3.02 24.02 -7.95
CA GLN A 139 2.52 24.93 -8.98
C GLN A 139 3.19 26.30 -8.87
N GLY A 140 3.19 26.91 -7.68
CA GLY A 140 3.84 28.20 -7.46
C GLY A 140 5.33 28.19 -7.82
N ASN A 141 6.05 27.13 -7.45
CA ASN A 141 7.47 26.95 -7.79
C ASN A 141 7.73 26.78 -9.30
N LEU A 142 6.83 26.15 -10.04
CA LEU A 142 6.96 25.97 -11.49
C LEU A 142 6.59 27.27 -12.23
N GLU A 143 5.54 27.96 -11.79
CA GLU A 143 5.13 29.25 -12.33
C GLU A 143 6.19 30.34 -12.11
N SER A 144 6.85 30.37 -10.94
CA SER A 144 7.97 31.28 -10.67
C SER A 144 9.18 31.03 -11.59
N ARG A 145 9.28 29.84 -12.19
CA ARG A 145 10.29 29.46 -13.19
C ARG A 145 9.81 29.65 -14.63
N GLY A 146 8.64 30.25 -14.84
CA GLY A 146 8.08 30.57 -16.15
C GLY A 146 7.24 29.47 -16.79
N VAL A 147 6.90 28.39 -16.06
CA VAL A 147 5.97 27.37 -16.58
C VAL A 147 4.53 27.89 -16.46
N SER A 148 3.78 27.92 -17.56
CA SER A 148 2.36 28.29 -17.54
C SER A 148 1.45 27.07 -17.48
N PHE A 149 0.38 27.16 -16.67
CA PHE A 149 -0.71 26.18 -16.58
C PHE A 149 -2.04 26.67 -17.17
N LYS A 150 -2.07 27.81 -17.86
CA LYS A 150 -3.29 28.40 -18.46
C LYS A 150 -4.46 28.53 -17.48
N ASP A 151 -4.20 29.11 -16.32
CA ASP A 151 -5.19 29.32 -15.24
C ASP A 151 -5.80 28.02 -14.67
N MET A 152 -5.21 26.86 -14.95
CA MET A 152 -5.60 25.58 -14.36
C MET A 152 -4.75 25.28 -13.13
N PHE A 153 -5.39 24.69 -12.12
CA PHE A 153 -4.68 24.15 -10.96
C PHE A 153 -4.17 22.72 -11.25
N ILE A 154 -2.92 22.44 -10.86
CA ILE A 154 -2.33 21.10 -10.97
C ILE A 154 -3.17 20.08 -10.21
N GLU A 155 -3.61 20.45 -9.01
CA GLU A 155 -4.43 19.62 -8.11
C GLU A 155 -5.73 19.17 -8.80
N ASP A 156 -6.48 20.11 -9.38
CA ASP A 156 -7.75 19.83 -10.06
C ASP A 156 -7.56 18.87 -11.25
N VAL A 157 -6.50 19.07 -12.05
CA VAL A 157 -6.19 18.19 -13.18
C VAL A 157 -5.78 16.79 -12.71
N LEU A 158 -4.98 16.70 -11.64
CA LEU A 158 -4.61 15.43 -11.05
C LEU A 158 -5.82 14.70 -10.47
N ALA A 159 -6.78 15.41 -9.87
CA ALA A 159 -8.01 14.82 -9.35
C ALA A 159 -8.82 14.13 -10.46
N TYR A 160 -8.98 14.81 -11.61
CA TYR A 160 -9.64 14.22 -12.77
C TYR A 160 -8.85 13.07 -13.42
N GLU A 161 -7.52 13.15 -13.45
CA GLU A 161 -6.68 12.07 -13.94
C GLU A 161 -6.76 10.82 -13.05
N MET A 162 -6.76 11.01 -11.73
CA MET A 162 -6.99 9.94 -10.76
C MET A 162 -8.41 9.37 -10.89
N LEU A 163 -9.43 10.20 -11.10
CA LEU A 163 -10.80 9.74 -11.34
C LEU A 163 -10.88 8.89 -12.61
N ARG A 164 -10.24 9.35 -13.69
CA ARG A 164 -10.17 8.62 -14.97
C ARG A 164 -9.55 7.23 -14.78
N ILE A 165 -8.43 7.15 -14.08
CA ILE A 165 -7.75 5.89 -13.77
C ILE A 165 -8.64 5.02 -12.89
N ASN A 166 -9.25 5.60 -11.86
CA ASN A 166 -10.11 4.91 -10.92
C ASN A 166 -11.33 4.24 -11.61
N LEU A 167 -11.95 4.95 -12.56
CA LEU A 167 -13.06 4.45 -13.37
C LEU A 167 -12.61 3.49 -14.49
N GLY A 168 -11.30 3.24 -14.62
CA GLY A 168 -10.76 2.33 -15.62
C GLY A 168 -10.82 2.86 -17.06
N PHE A 169 -10.92 4.17 -17.27
CA PHE A 169 -10.88 4.71 -18.62
C PHE A 169 -9.47 4.58 -19.22
N LYS A 170 -9.35 4.03 -20.43
CA LYS A 170 -8.06 3.73 -21.08
C LYS A 170 -7.22 4.95 -21.41
N ASN A 171 -7.85 6.08 -21.74
CA ASN A 171 -7.18 7.28 -22.23
C ASN A 171 -7.92 8.55 -21.78
N TYR A 172 -7.29 9.71 -21.96
CA TYR A 172 -7.83 10.99 -21.51
C TYR A 172 -9.19 11.34 -22.13
N THR A 173 -9.55 10.80 -23.30
CA THR A 173 -10.87 11.07 -23.90
C THR A 173 -12.02 10.38 -23.18
N GLY A 174 -11.75 9.40 -22.32
CA GLY A 174 -12.77 8.74 -21.51
C GLY A 174 -13.47 9.71 -20.54
N ILE A 175 -12.70 10.57 -19.86
CA ILE A 175 -13.26 11.57 -18.95
C ILE A 175 -14.07 12.62 -19.72
N GLU A 176 -13.57 13.07 -20.86
CA GLU A 176 -14.25 14.05 -21.71
C GLU A 176 -15.62 13.55 -22.19
N ARG A 177 -15.71 12.28 -22.57
CA ARG A 177 -16.97 11.65 -22.99
C ARG A 177 -17.95 11.50 -21.84
N MET A 178 -17.47 11.19 -20.64
CA MET A 178 -18.30 11.11 -19.44
C MET A 178 -18.98 12.46 -19.16
N GLY A 179 -18.28 13.57 -19.36
CA GLY A 179 -18.84 14.92 -19.18
C GLY A 179 -20.10 15.20 -20.01
N ARG A 180 -20.28 14.53 -21.16
CA ARG A 180 -21.46 14.69 -22.02
C ARG A 180 -22.76 14.18 -21.39
N PHE A 181 -22.66 13.31 -20.39
CA PHE A 181 -23.82 12.73 -19.71
C PHE A 181 -24.12 13.40 -18.36
N LEU A 182 -23.31 14.38 -17.96
CA LEU A 182 -23.41 15.01 -16.65
C LEU A 182 -23.85 16.47 -16.82
N ALA A 183 -24.85 16.87 -16.05
CA ALA A 183 -25.30 18.27 -16.00
C ALA A 183 -24.29 19.17 -15.27
N TYR A 184 -23.49 18.59 -14.36
CA TYR A 184 -22.47 19.27 -13.57
C TYR A 184 -21.18 18.45 -13.53
N PRO A 185 -20.00 19.10 -13.46
CA PRO A 185 -18.73 18.41 -13.27
C PRO A 185 -18.78 17.52 -12.01
N PRO A 186 -18.34 16.24 -12.06
CA PRO A 186 -18.52 15.32 -10.94
C PRO A 186 -17.66 15.66 -9.71
N LEU A 187 -16.63 16.50 -9.87
CA LEU A 187 -15.69 16.87 -8.79
C LEU A 187 -15.85 18.31 -8.33
N PHE A 188 -16.95 18.98 -8.67
CA PHE A 188 -17.15 20.41 -8.37
C PHE A 188 -16.97 20.78 -6.89
N SER A 189 -17.17 19.84 -5.96
CA SER A 189 -17.04 20.10 -4.53
C SER A 189 -15.60 20.09 -4.01
N ILE A 190 -14.63 19.66 -4.82
CA ILE A 190 -13.21 19.57 -4.46
C ILE A 190 -12.30 20.33 -5.44
N THR A 191 -12.84 20.87 -6.53
CA THR A 191 -12.09 21.69 -7.48
C THR A 191 -12.18 23.17 -7.13
N HIS A 192 -11.17 23.94 -7.53
CA HIS A 192 -11.11 25.37 -7.24
C HIS A 192 -12.19 26.17 -7.99
N ASP A 193 -12.45 25.80 -9.24
CA ASP A 193 -13.61 26.26 -10.00
C ASP A 193 -14.69 25.16 -10.04
N LEU A 194 -15.91 25.51 -9.64
CA LEU A 194 -17.07 24.61 -9.60
C LEU A 194 -17.48 24.13 -11.00
N ASN A 195 -17.14 24.89 -12.04
CA ASN A 195 -17.42 24.56 -13.43
C ASN A 195 -16.23 23.88 -14.13
N PHE A 196 -15.11 23.67 -13.43
CA PHE A 196 -13.93 23.09 -14.01
C PHE A 196 -14.19 21.65 -14.47
N PHE A 197 -13.94 21.39 -15.75
CA PHE A 197 -13.97 20.05 -16.32
C PHE A 197 -12.94 19.93 -17.44
N PRO A 198 -11.83 19.21 -17.23
CA PRO A 198 -10.72 19.23 -18.17
C PRO A 198 -11.02 18.39 -19.42
N LYS A 199 -10.59 18.89 -20.59
CA LYS A 199 -10.55 18.10 -21.83
C LYS A 199 -9.31 17.21 -21.84
N ALA A 200 -9.27 16.27 -22.79
CA ALA A 200 -8.10 15.42 -22.96
C ALA A 200 -6.79 16.19 -23.21
N GLN A 201 -6.88 17.34 -23.88
CA GLN A 201 -5.74 18.21 -24.17
C GLN A 201 -5.24 18.92 -22.91
N ASP A 202 -6.14 19.30 -22.00
CA ASP A 202 -5.81 20.01 -20.75
C ASP A 202 -5.03 19.07 -19.82
N ILE A 203 -5.51 17.84 -19.63
CA ILE A 203 -4.81 16.81 -18.86
C ILE A 203 -3.41 16.55 -19.45
N SER A 204 -3.32 16.37 -20.77
CA SER A 204 -2.03 16.17 -21.42
C SER A 204 -1.10 17.38 -21.27
N TYR A 205 -1.64 18.60 -21.32
CA TYR A 205 -0.88 19.83 -21.23
C TYR A 205 -0.24 20.01 -19.85
N VAL A 206 -0.99 19.76 -18.79
CA VAL A 206 -0.51 19.87 -17.41
C VAL A 206 0.44 18.72 -17.06
N LEU A 207 0.08 17.46 -17.34
CA LEU A 207 0.93 16.31 -17.02
C LEU A 207 2.27 16.31 -17.74
N THR A 208 2.38 16.94 -18.92
CA THR A 208 3.67 17.08 -19.61
C THR A 208 4.60 18.08 -18.93
N ARG A 209 4.07 19.02 -18.16
CA ARG A 209 4.83 20.07 -17.46
C ARG A 209 5.21 19.73 -16.04
N ILE A 210 4.48 18.82 -15.38
CA ILE A 210 4.84 18.32 -14.06
C ILE A 210 6.09 17.45 -14.15
N PRO A 211 7.18 17.72 -13.42
CA PRO A 211 8.34 16.84 -13.38
C PRO A 211 7.98 15.45 -12.84
N PRO A 212 8.50 14.35 -13.42
CA PRO A 212 8.22 13.00 -12.91
C PRO A 212 8.68 12.80 -11.46
N GLU A 213 9.76 13.47 -11.04
CA GLU A 213 10.31 13.43 -9.69
C GLU A 213 9.31 13.95 -8.65
N ALA A 214 8.55 15.00 -8.97
CA ALA A 214 7.57 15.58 -8.05
C ALA A 214 6.44 14.60 -7.72
N LEU A 215 5.94 13.85 -8.72
CA LEU A 215 4.95 12.80 -8.48
C LEU A 215 5.55 11.59 -7.75
N PHE A 216 6.82 11.28 -8.00
CA PHE A 216 7.51 10.23 -7.26
C PHE A 216 7.73 10.61 -5.78
N GLU A 217 8.08 11.86 -5.51
CA GLU A 217 8.24 12.42 -4.17
C GLU A 217 6.93 12.36 -3.40
N PHE A 218 5.83 12.83 -3.98
CA PHE A 218 4.51 12.73 -3.36
C PHE A 218 4.11 11.27 -3.08
N PHE A 219 4.42 10.36 -3.99
CA PHE A 219 4.27 8.92 -3.75
C PHE A 219 5.07 8.45 -2.51
N GLN A 220 6.32 8.84 -2.36
CA GLN A 220 7.14 8.49 -1.19
C GLN A 220 6.61 9.10 0.12
N LEU A 221 6.08 10.33 0.09
CA LEU A 221 5.41 10.96 1.24
C LEU A 221 4.20 10.14 1.69
N LEU A 222 3.38 9.65 0.76
CA LEU A 222 2.24 8.78 1.09
C LEU A 222 2.67 7.40 1.62
N VAL A 223 3.78 6.85 1.12
CA VAL A 223 4.37 5.61 1.67
C VAL A 223 4.73 5.81 3.14
N LYS A 224 5.40 6.92 3.46
CA LYS A 224 5.75 7.30 4.83
C LYS A 224 4.51 7.42 5.71
N GLU A 225 3.49 8.17 5.28
CA GLU A 225 2.25 8.32 6.05
C GLU A 225 1.53 6.97 6.29
N CYS A 226 1.55 6.08 5.28
CA CYS A 226 1.01 4.74 5.42
C CYS A 226 1.77 3.89 6.44
N ILE A 227 3.10 4.06 6.55
CA ILE A 227 3.93 3.38 7.56
C ILE A 227 3.62 3.94 8.95
N ASP A 228 3.56 5.26 9.09
CA ASP A 228 3.25 5.95 10.34
C ASP A 228 1.85 5.56 10.89
N CYS A 229 0.89 5.35 9.98
CA CYS A 229 -0.45 4.86 10.32
C CYS A 229 -0.52 3.34 10.60
N GLY A 230 0.57 2.58 10.42
CA GLY A 230 0.60 1.12 10.54
C GLY A 230 -0.18 0.38 9.43
N ILE A 231 -0.47 1.06 8.32
CA ILE A 231 -1.07 0.46 7.12
C ILE A 231 -0.01 -0.36 6.39
N ILE A 232 1.21 0.17 6.29
CA ILE A 232 2.38 -0.53 5.78
C ILE A 232 3.27 -0.92 6.97
N VAL A 233 3.77 -2.15 6.96
CA VAL A 233 4.68 -2.68 7.98
C VAL A 233 6.02 -2.97 7.30
N PRO A 234 7.07 -2.17 7.52
CA PRO A 234 8.34 -2.33 6.86
C PRO A 234 9.05 -3.58 7.40
N ARG A 235 8.87 -4.72 6.74
CA ARG A 235 9.44 -5.99 7.20
C ARG A 235 9.79 -6.93 6.05
N ILE A 236 8.83 -7.15 5.16
CA ILE A 236 8.98 -8.07 4.04
C ILE A 236 8.81 -7.27 2.75
N LEU A 237 9.89 -7.21 1.97
CA LEU A 237 9.89 -6.69 0.61
C LEU A 237 9.69 -7.83 -0.37
N ILE A 238 8.95 -7.55 -1.43
CA ILE A 238 8.82 -8.43 -2.59
C ILE A 238 9.15 -7.61 -3.83
N TRP A 239 10.15 -8.04 -4.60
CA TRP A 239 10.52 -7.41 -5.86
C TRP A 239 9.86 -8.14 -7.04
N ASP A 240 9.26 -7.36 -7.95
CA ASP A 240 8.67 -7.88 -9.20
C ASP A 240 8.63 -6.83 -10.30
N GLY A 241 8.43 -7.29 -11.54
CA GLY A 241 8.31 -6.44 -12.72
C GLY A 241 6.91 -6.45 -13.33
N GLN A 242 6.55 -5.37 -14.03
CA GLN A 242 5.30 -5.32 -14.79
C GLN A 242 5.46 -4.52 -16.08
N PHE A 243 5.64 -5.24 -17.19
CA PHE A 243 5.76 -4.64 -18.51
C PHE A 243 4.58 -3.71 -18.89
N ILE A 244 4.93 -2.55 -19.42
CA ILE A 244 4.04 -1.45 -19.81
C ILE A 244 4.30 -1.14 -21.27
N ARG A 245 3.27 -1.17 -22.11
CA ARG A 245 3.44 -0.83 -23.54
C ARG A 245 3.60 0.67 -23.71
N SER A 246 4.63 1.07 -24.47
CA SER A 246 4.75 2.45 -24.94
C SER A 246 3.63 2.76 -25.93
N ASN A 247 3.28 4.05 -26.06
CA ASN A 247 2.38 4.51 -27.10
C ASN A 247 3.05 4.64 -28.48
N CYS A 248 3.80 3.61 -28.89
CA CYS A 248 4.47 3.53 -30.17
C CYS A 248 4.07 2.27 -30.96
N SER A 249 4.56 2.18 -32.20
CA SER A 249 4.47 0.95 -32.99
C SER A 249 5.50 -0.07 -32.48
N ASN A 250 5.19 -1.36 -32.63
CA ASN A 250 6.18 -2.43 -32.42
C ASN A 250 7.22 -2.51 -33.55
N ASN A 251 6.97 -1.81 -34.67
CA ASN A 251 7.86 -1.76 -35.82
C ASN A 251 8.64 -0.44 -35.81
N LYS A 252 9.93 -0.54 -36.16
CA LYS A 252 10.76 0.64 -36.45
C LYS A 252 10.34 1.22 -37.80
N LYS A 253 10.47 2.54 -37.98
CA LYS A 253 10.24 3.16 -39.29
C LYS A 253 11.32 2.67 -40.27
N LYS A 254 10.96 2.49 -41.55
CA LYS A 254 11.92 2.08 -42.59
C LYS A 254 13.08 3.08 -42.62
N GLY A 255 14.32 2.57 -42.58
CA GLY A 255 15.53 3.40 -42.53
C GLY A 255 15.94 3.92 -41.15
N HIS A 256 15.18 3.64 -40.09
CA HIS A 256 15.54 4.04 -38.72
C HIS A 256 15.96 2.85 -37.86
N SER A 257 17.04 3.03 -37.08
CA SER A 257 17.54 2.05 -36.12
C SER A 257 16.74 2.02 -34.81
N ASN A 258 15.97 3.07 -34.50
CA ASN A 258 15.27 3.25 -33.22
C ASN A 258 13.74 3.26 -33.37
N TYR A 259 13.04 3.02 -32.26
CA TYR A 259 11.58 3.19 -32.18
C TYR A 259 11.20 4.67 -32.13
N THR A 260 9.93 5.00 -32.39
CA THR A 260 9.43 6.38 -32.24
C THR A 260 9.32 6.83 -30.79
N ASP A 261 9.50 5.91 -29.85
CA ASP A 261 9.79 6.19 -28.45
C ASP A 261 11.24 5.73 -28.19
N PRO A 262 12.22 6.64 -28.15
CA PRO A 262 13.64 6.29 -28.17
C PRO A 262 14.11 5.59 -26.87
N ASP A 263 13.44 5.86 -25.74
CA ASP A 263 13.81 5.29 -24.43
C ASP A 263 13.19 3.92 -24.19
N ALA A 264 12.26 3.49 -25.06
CA ALA A 264 11.53 2.24 -24.92
C ALA A 264 12.30 1.04 -25.49
N GLY A 265 12.17 -0.09 -24.79
CA GLY A 265 12.82 -1.35 -25.14
C GLY A 265 11.85 -2.40 -25.67
N TYR A 266 12.32 -3.27 -26.57
CA TYR A 266 11.52 -4.42 -27.02
C TYR A 266 11.59 -5.56 -26.00
N CYS A 267 10.49 -5.83 -25.31
CA CYS A 267 10.41 -6.86 -24.28
C CYS A 267 10.04 -8.23 -24.86
N ARG A 268 10.82 -9.24 -24.47
CA ARG A 268 10.51 -10.66 -24.62
C ARG A 268 10.59 -11.31 -23.24
N HIS A 269 9.55 -12.05 -22.86
CA HIS A 269 9.53 -12.76 -21.59
C HIS A 269 9.17 -14.23 -21.84
N ASN A 270 10.04 -15.16 -21.45
CA ASN A 270 9.90 -16.61 -21.68
C ASN A 270 9.57 -16.95 -23.15
N GLY A 271 10.26 -16.31 -24.09
CA GLY A 271 10.03 -16.49 -25.53
C GLY A 271 8.79 -15.76 -26.09
N ILE A 272 7.92 -15.22 -25.24
CA ILE A 272 6.72 -14.50 -25.66
C ILE A 272 7.07 -13.03 -25.94
N LYS A 273 6.73 -12.55 -27.14
CA LYS A 273 6.87 -11.16 -27.55
C LYS A 273 5.82 -10.29 -26.84
N LYS A 274 6.25 -9.41 -25.94
CA LYS A 274 5.35 -8.51 -25.19
C LYS A 274 5.09 -7.20 -25.93
N GLY A 275 6.10 -6.70 -26.67
CA GLY A 275 6.05 -5.48 -27.48
C GLY A 275 7.13 -4.47 -27.08
N VAL A 276 7.00 -3.24 -27.57
CA VAL A 276 7.89 -2.11 -27.20
C VAL A 276 7.33 -1.36 -26.00
N GLY A 277 8.17 -1.08 -25.02
CA GLY A 277 7.75 -0.39 -23.81
C GLY A 277 8.78 -0.38 -22.70
N TYR A 278 8.28 -0.36 -21.47
CA TYR A 278 9.06 -0.22 -20.24
C TYR A 278 8.74 -1.35 -19.29
N ASP A 279 9.66 -1.64 -18.38
CA ASP A 279 9.47 -2.64 -17.34
C ASP A 279 10.05 -2.10 -16.02
N PRO A 280 9.20 -1.66 -15.06
CA PRO A 280 9.66 -1.13 -13.79
C PRO A 280 10.13 -2.25 -12.85
N GLY A 281 11.15 -2.01 -12.05
CA GLY A 281 11.50 -2.84 -10.89
C GLY A 281 10.73 -2.31 -9.70
N ILE A 282 9.73 -3.03 -9.23
CA ILE A 282 8.80 -2.55 -8.20
C ILE A 282 9.06 -3.30 -6.90
N LEU A 283 9.14 -2.56 -5.80
CA LEU A 283 9.21 -3.11 -4.46
C LEU A 283 7.86 -2.98 -3.78
N TYR A 284 7.34 -4.12 -3.32
CA TYR A 284 6.10 -4.21 -2.56
C TYR A 284 6.40 -4.55 -1.10
N ALA A 285 5.73 -3.85 -0.19
CA ALA A 285 5.66 -4.25 1.22
C ALA A 285 4.56 -5.28 1.41
N HIS A 286 4.89 -6.48 1.89
CA HIS A 286 3.89 -7.48 2.26
C HIS A 286 3.42 -7.27 3.70
N CYS A 287 2.11 -7.11 3.88
CA CYS A 287 1.45 -6.78 5.15
C CYS A 287 0.26 -7.74 5.43
N PHE A 288 0.54 -9.05 5.48
CA PHE A 288 -0.46 -10.12 5.63
C PHE A 288 -1.47 -10.19 4.49
N ASN A 289 -2.61 -9.53 4.65
CA ASN A 289 -3.70 -9.48 3.68
C ASN A 289 -3.62 -8.24 2.77
N ARG A 290 -2.52 -7.50 2.85
CA ARG A 290 -2.30 -6.24 2.14
C ARG A 290 -0.92 -6.25 1.51
N TRP A 291 -0.78 -5.56 0.39
CA TRP A 291 0.50 -5.34 -0.25
C TRP A 291 0.49 -3.99 -0.95
N PHE A 292 1.54 -3.20 -0.74
CA PHE A 292 1.62 -1.84 -1.27
C PHE A 292 2.94 -1.61 -1.98
N PRO A 293 2.94 -0.96 -3.15
CA PRO A 293 4.18 -0.49 -3.74
C PRO A 293 4.78 0.54 -2.78
N VAL A 294 6.05 0.34 -2.41
CA VAL A 294 6.80 1.27 -1.55
C VAL A 294 7.88 2.01 -2.32
N TYR A 295 8.30 1.45 -3.45
CA TYR A 295 9.30 2.06 -4.32
C TYR A 295 9.21 1.43 -5.71
N PHE A 296 9.62 2.17 -6.74
CA PHE A 296 9.88 1.58 -8.05
C PHE A 296 10.96 2.36 -8.80
N LYS A 297 11.70 1.67 -9.66
CA LYS A 297 12.60 2.28 -10.64
C LYS A 297 12.18 1.87 -12.05
N MET A 298 12.19 2.81 -12.97
CA MET A 298 11.77 2.56 -14.36
C MET A 298 12.95 2.19 -15.25
N PHE A 299 12.71 1.26 -16.18
CA PHE A 299 13.71 0.80 -17.13
C PHE A 299 13.07 0.53 -18.50
N ALA A 300 13.89 0.54 -19.55
CA ALA A 300 13.48 0.06 -20.87
C ALA A 300 13.07 -1.41 -20.82
N GLY A 301 12.09 -1.81 -21.64
CA GLY A 301 11.50 -3.16 -21.62
C GLY A 301 12.44 -4.31 -21.97
N ASN A 302 13.63 -4.03 -22.50
CA ASN A 302 14.69 -5.00 -22.82
C ASN A 302 15.79 -5.10 -21.74
N ARG A 303 15.53 -4.63 -20.52
CA ARG A 303 16.48 -4.66 -19.40
C ARG A 303 16.89 -6.08 -19.01
N ASN A 304 18.01 -6.18 -18.29
CA ASN A 304 18.44 -7.39 -17.60
C ASN A 304 17.95 -7.36 -16.15
N ASP A 305 17.13 -8.35 -15.75
CA ASP A 305 16.56 -8.44 -14.39
C ASP A 305 17.60 -8.42 -13.27
N ILE A 306 18.80 -8.98 -13.48
CA ILE A 306 19.88 -9.00 -12.47
C ILE A 306 20.36 -7.59 -12.18
N LEU A 307 20.59 -6.79 -13.22
CA LEU A 307 21.04 -5.40 -13.11
C LEU A 307 19.90 -4.50 -12.62
N ALA A 308 18.71 -4.65 -13.20
CA ALA A 308 17.55 -3.86 -12.82
C ALA A 308 17.19 -4.05 -11.35
N PHE A 309 17.27 -5.27 -10.83
CA PHE A 309 17.10 -5.55 -9.41
C PHE A 309 18.16 -4.85 -8.55
N ARG A 310 19.44 -4.97 -8.92
CA ARG A 310 20.54 -4.34 -8.16
C ARG A 310 20.34 -2.84 -8.07
N GLU A 311 20.11 -2.19 -9.21
CA GLU A 311 19.88 -0.75 -9.26
C GLU A 311 18.62 -0.33 -8.49
N THR A 312 17.53 -1.10 -8.57
CA THR A 312 16.31 -0.82 -7.79
C THR A 312 16.60 -0.87 -6.29
N MET A 313 17.37 -1.87 -5.83
CA MET A 313 17.68 -2.05 -4.42
C MET A 313 18.67 -1.01 -3.91
N GLU A 314 19.70 -0.69 -4.70
CA GLU A 314 20.68 0.34 -4.34
C GLU A 314 20.01 1.69 -4.14
N GLU A 315 19.17 2.13 -5.08
CA GLU A 315 18.43 3.39 -4.93
C GLU A 315 17.37 3.31 -3.84
N PHE A 316 16.64 2.20 -3.70
CA PHE A 316 15.66 2.07 -2.61
C PHE A 316 16.29 2.29 -1.23
N PHE A 317 17.49 1.74 -0.99
CA PHE A 317 18.20 1.92 0.27
C PHE A 317 18.78 3.32 0.48
N THR A 318 18.83 4.19 -0.55
CA THR A 318 19.12 5.61 -0.35
C THR A 318 17.87 6.42 0.01
N HIS A 319 16.67 5.88 -0.20
CA HIS A 319 15.39 6.56 0.04
C HIS A 319 14.70 6.10 1.33
N THR A 320 14.86 4.84 1.73
CA THR A 320 14.18 4.28 2.91
C THR A 320 14.98 4.52 4.20
N GLU A 321 14.32 5.09 5.20
CA GLU A 321 14.84 5.16 6.58
C GLU A 321 14.40 3.93 7.42
N TYR A 322 13.48 3.12 6.89
CA TYR A 322 12.91 1.99 7.60
C TYR A 322 13.76 0.73 7.51
N GLU A 323 13.81 -0.03 8.61
CA GLU A 323 14.48 -1.32 8.67
C GLU A 323 13.63 -2.43 8.05
N TRP A 324 14.11 -3.01 6.95
CA TRP A 324 13.53 -4.19 6.32
C TRP A 324 14.29 -5.45 6.73
N GLN A 325 13.62 -6.61 6.72
CA GLN A 325 14.20 -7.85 7.26
C GLN A 325 14.34 -8.95 6.22
N VAL A 326 13.41 -9.04 5.28
CA VAL A 326 13.36 -10.09 4.28
C VAL A 326 13.08 -9.48 2.92
N LEU A 327 13.78 -9.95 1.90
CA LEU A 327 13.50 -9.65 0.51
C LEU A 327 13.16 -10.93 -0.24
N ILE A 328 12.07 -10.92 -0.99
CA ILE A 328 11.59 -12.04 -1.78
C ILE A 328 11.60 -11.67 -3.26
N ALA A 329 12.13 -12.55 -4.11
CA ALA A 329 12.05 -12.36 -5.56
C ALA A 329 12.02 -13.71 -6.32
N ASP A 330 11.62 -13.66 -7.59
CA ASP A 330 11.71 -14.82 -8.49
C ASP A 330 13.14 -15.11 -8.97
N SER A 331 13.28 -16.04 -9.90
CA SER A 331 14.57 -16.44 -10.47
C SER A 331 15.19 -15.49 -11.49
N GLY A 332 14.49 -14.43 -11.90
CA GLY A 332 15.04 -13.38 -12.77
C GLY A 332 16.30 -12.72 -12.18
N PRO A 333 16.22 -12.13 -10.97
CA PRO A 333 17.32 -11.39 -10.36
C PRO A 333 18.39 -12.23 -9.66
N TYR A 334 18.28 -13.57 -9.66
CA TYR A 334 19.21 -14.43 -8.92
C TYR A 334 20.65 -14.32 -9.47
N SER A 335 21.58 -13.92 -8.60
CA SER A 335 23.03 -14.05 -8.77
C SER A 335 23.70 -14.03 -7.40
N LEU A 336 24.88 -14.64 -7.24
CA LEU A 336 25.60 -14.58 -5.95
C LEU A 336 25.88 -13.15 -5.51
N GLN A 337 26.22 -12.27 -6.46
CA GLN A 337 26.46 -10.85 -6.19
C GLN A 337 25.21 -10.16 -5.64
N ASN A 338 24.03 -10.43 -6.21
CA ASN A 338 22.78 -9.86 -5.69
C ASN A 338 22.43 -10.45 -4.32
N MET A 339 22.61 -11.76 -4.12
CA MET A 339 22.39 -12.39 -2.81
C MET A 339 23.28 -11.76 -1.73
N GLU A 340 24.57 -11.55 -2.03
CA GLU A 340 25.52 -10.91 -1.13
C GLU A 340 25.20 -9.44 -0.87
N ASN A 341 24.84 -8.68 -1.91
CA ASN A 341 24.46 -7.28 -1.80
C ASN A 341 23.25 -7.10 -0.86
N ILE A 342 22.25 -7.98 -0.94
CA ILE A 342 21.09 -7.93 -0.05
C ILE A 342 21.46 -8.30 1.39
N ARG A 343 22.31 -9.31 1.55
CA ARG A 343 22.81 -9.72 2.86
C ARG A 343 23.63 -8.61 3.53
N SER A 344 24.47 -7.89 2.78
CA SER A 344 25.26 -6.77 3.31
C SER A 344 24.41 -5.57 3.72
N LYS A 345 23.21 -5.43 3.17
CA LYS A 345 22.18 -4.46 3.61
C LYS A 345 21.37 -4.95 4.82
N GLY A 346 21.69 -6.11 5.39
CA GLY A 346 21.07 -6.66 6.60
C GLY A 346 19.77 -7.43 6.37
N LEU A 347 19.41 -7.72 5.11
CA LEU A 347 18.20 -8.46 4.77
C LEU A 347 18.51 -9.94 4.53
N ILE A 348 17.50 -10.79 4.75
CA ILE A 348 17.54 -12.20 4.34
C ILE A 348 17.06 -12.29 2.87
N PRO A 349 17.93 -12.66 1.92
CA PRO A 349 17.53 -12.81 0.52
C PRO A 349 16.85 -14.17 0.30
N ILE A 350 15.56 -14.12 -0.08
CA ILE A 350 14.76 -15.27 -0.49
C ILE A 350 14.49 -15.16 -1.99
N ILE A 351 15.52 -15.45 -2.79
CA ILE A 351 15.45 -15.37 -4.25
C ILE A 351 15.52 -16.79 -4.83
N ARG A 352 14.56 -17.14 -5.68
CA ARG A 352 14.55 -18.46 -6.33
C ARG A 352 15.78 -18.60 -7.24
N ALA A 353 16.48 -19.72 -7.18
CA ALA A 353 17.56 -20.04 -8.11
C ALA A 353 17.01 -20.75 -9.36
N ARG A 354 17.78 -20.73 -10.46
CA ARG A 354 17.51 -21.60 -11.61
C ARG A 354 17.97 -23.02 -11.32
N LYS A 355 17.36 -24.00 -11.99
CA LYS A 355 17.79 -25.40 -11.94
C LYS A 355 19.23 -25.54 -12.46
N HIS A 356 19.98 -26.52 -11.94
CA HIS A 356 21.28 -26.96 -12.49
C HIS A 356 22.46 -25.98 -12.43
N LEU A 357 22.48 -25.08 -11.43
CA LEU A 357 23.65 -24.22 -11.19
C LEU A 357 24.76 -25.00 -10.46
N LYS A 358 25.62 -25.69 -11.22
CA LYS A 358 26.67 -26.60 -10.68
C LYS A 358 27.66 -25.93 -9.72
N THR A 359 27.90 -24.64 -9.89
CA THR A 359 28.90 -23.88 -9.11
C THR A 359 28.35 -23.28 -7.82
N HIS A 360 27.03 -23.38 -7.59
CA HIS A 360 26.38 -22.77 -6.43
C HIS A 360 25.73 -23.85 -5.55
N PRO A 361 25.68 -23.68 -4.22
CA PRO A 361 25.05 -24.64 -3.32
C PRO A 361 23.52 -24.48 -3.38
N VAL A 362 22.93 -24.98 -4.46
CA VAL A 362 21.50 -24.87 -4.74
C VAL A 362 20.80 -26.20 -4.47
N ARG A 363 19.75 -26.16 -3.65
CA ARG A 363 18.92 -27.33 -3.30
C ARG A 363 17.47 -27.11 -3.70
N GLU A 364 16.83 -28.16 -4.19
CA GLU A 364 15.37 -28.19 -4.39
C GLU A 364 14.67 -28.40 -3.04
N LEU A 365 13.95 -27.38 -2.56
CA LEU A 365 13.21 -27.47 -1.28
C LEU A 365 11.76 -27.94 -1.47
N LYS A 366 11.21 -27.70 -2.66
CA LYS A 366 9.90 -28.15 -3.12
C LYS A 366 10.00 -28.41 -4.61
N LYS A 367 9.23 -29.36 -5.16
CA LYS A 367 9.22 -29.68 -6.60
C LYS A 367 9.15 -28.40 -7.46
N GLY A 368 10.20 -28.12 -8.22
CA GLY A 368 10.37 -26.96 -9.09
C GLY A 368 10.92 -25.68 -8.43
N PHE A 369 11.21 -25.70 -7.13
CA PHE A 369 11.66 -24.55 -6.34
C PHE A 369 13.06 -24.81 -5.78
N PHE A 370 14.04 -24.16 -6.41
CA PHE A 370 15.46 -24.27 -6.09
C PHE A 370 15.91 -23.01 -5.35
N PHE A 371 16.71 -23.16 -4.29
CA PHE A 371 17.24 -22.04 -3.50
C PHE A 371 18.69 -22.29 -3.12
N ASN A 372 19.45 -21.21 -2.98
CA ASN A 372 20.82 -21.27 -2.47
C ASN A 372 20.79 -21.46 -0.95
N THR A 373 21.34 -22.57 -0.47
CA THR A 373 21.27 -22.97 0.94
C THR A 373 22.15 -22.14 1.86
N ASP A 374 23.19 -21.47 1.35
CA ASP A 374 24.08 -20.61 2.15
C ASP A 374 23.36 -19.36 2.71
N TYR A 375 22.23 -19.01 2.10
CA TYR A 375 21.45 -17.83 2.45
C TYR A 375 20.18 -18.17 3.23
N ILE A 376 19.95 -19.45 3.56
CA ILE A 376 18.86 -19.86 4.45
C ILE A 376 19.30 -19.61 5.89
N PRO A 377 18.58 -18.81 6.70
CA PRO A 377 19.00 -18.52 8.07
C PRO A 377 19.12 -19.77 8.92
N ASN A 378 20.18 -19.83 9.73
CA ASN A 378 20.37 -20.90 10.72
C ASN A 378 19.15 -21.00 11.65
N GLY A 379 18.63 -22.21 11.81
CA GLY A 379 17.46 -22.50 12.65
C GLY A 379 16.10 -22.32 11.95
N TRP A 380 16.08 -21.91 10.67
CA TRP A 380 14.85 -21.99 9.88
C TRP A 380 14.66 -23.39 9.31
N SER A 381 13.46 -23.94 9.48
CA SER A 381 13.07 -25.16 8.76
C SER A 381 12.74 -24.83 7.29
N ASP A 382 12.93 -25.79 6.39
CA ASP A 382 12.56 -25.65 4.97
C ASP A 382 11.09 -25.25 4.80
N ASP A 383 10.19 -25.86 5.59
CA ASP A 383 8.76 -25.50 5.61
C ASP A 383 8.51 -24.04 5.96
N TYR A 384 9.29 -23.49 6.90
CA TYR A 384 9.15 -22.10 7.32
C TYR A 384 9.62 -21.15 6.22
N PHE A 385 10.79 -21.44 5.64
CA PHE A 385 11.34 -20.66 4.54
C PHE A 385 10.39 -20.66 3.34
N LEU A 386 9.89 -21.83 2.94
CA LEU A 386 8.93 -21.98 1.84
C LEU A 386 7.60 -21.28 2.13
N LYS A 387 7.16 -21.25 3.38
CA LYS A 387 5.97 -20.50 3.77
C LYS A 387 6.19 -18.99 3.60
N ILE A 388 7.40 -18.46 3.78
CA ILE A 388 7.66 -17.01 3.62
C ILE A 388 7.66 -16.72 2.13
N TYR A 389 8.37 -17.55 1.37
CA TYR A 389 8.37 -17.47 -0.07
C TYR A 389 6.97 -17.56 -0.69
N SER A 390 6.02 -18.27 -0.05
CA SER A 390 4.62 -18.35 -0.51
C SER A 390 3.86 -17.01 -0.51
N PHE A 391 4.45 -15.93 0.00
CA PHE A 391 3.90 -14.58 -0.13
C PHE A 391 4.14 -13.97 -1.52
N ARG A 392 5.15 -14.43 -2.27
CA ARG A 392 5.48 -13.92 -3.62
C ARG A 392 4.27 -13.88 -4.57
N PRO A 393 3.42 -14.92 -4.69
CA PRO A 393 2.28 -14.86 -5.60
C PRO A 393 1.23 -13.80 -5.24
N MET A 394 1.21 -13.29 -4.00
CA MET A 394 0.18 -12.33 -3.57
C MET A 394 0.28 -10.99 -4.29
N ILE A 395 1.49 -10.57 -4.66
CA ILE A 395 1.69 -9.31 -5.40
C ILE A 395 1.26 -9.41 -6.88
N GLU A 396 1.15 -10.61 -7.44
CA GLU A 396 0.63 -10.80 -8.80
C GLU A 396 -0.82 -10.31 -8.89
N GLN A 397 -1.58 -10.46 -7.81
CA GLN A 397 -2.93 -9.91 -7.72
C GLN A 397 -2.91 -8.37 -7.74
N GLY A 398 -1.98 -7.73 -7.03
CA GLY A 398 -1.78 -6.27 -7.08
C GLY A 398 -1.40 -5.77 -8.47
N ASN A 399 -0.41 -6.42 -9.09
CA ASN A 399 -0.02 -6.15 -10.45
C ASN A 399 -1.20 -6.32 -11.40
N SER A 400 -2.03 -7.35 -11.21
CA SER A 400 -3.18 -7.58 -12.08
C SER A 400 -4.12 -6.38 -12.13
N TYR A 401 -4.38 -5.70 -11.01
CA TYR A 401 -5.28 -4.54 -10.93
C TYR A 401 -4.86 -3.39 -11.85
N ASN A 402 -3.56 -3.15 -11.97
CA ASN A 402 -3.04 -2.12 -12.88
C ASN A 402 -3.49 -2.35 -14.32
N ASN A 403 -3.58 -3.61 -14.75
CA ASN A 403 -3.95 -3.97 -16.11
C ASN A 403 -5.46 -4.20 -16.27
N THR A 404 -6.08 -4.95 -15.35
CA THR A 404 -7.46 -5.41 -15.48
C THR A 404 -8.47 -4.35 -15.09
N TYR A 405 -8.13 -3.52 -14.10
CA TYR A 405 -9.05 -2.57 -13.50
C TYR A 405 -8.70 -1.13 -13.90
N TYR A 406 -7.45 -0.70 -13.70
CA TYR A 406 -7.00 0.65 -14.09
C TYR A 406 -6.70 0.78 -15.60
N ASN A 407 -6.77 -0.31 -16.37
CA ASN A 407 -6.52 -0.33 -17.81
C ASN A 407 -5.16 0.29 -18.24
N ALA A 408 -4.16 0.25 -17.35
CA ALA A 408 -2.87 0.91 -17.53
C ALA A 408 -1.79 0.01 -18.16
N PHE A 409 -2.19 -0.90 -19.05
CA PHE A 409 -1.26 -1.78 -19.77
C PHE A 409 -0.51 -1.06 -20.90
N ARG A 410 -0.98 0.14 -21.28
CA ARG A 410 -0.40 0.99 -22.33
C ARG A 410 -0.44 2.46 -21.90
N MET A 411 0.60 3.20 -22.25
CA MET A 411 0.71 4.63 -21.96
C MET A 411 -0.14 5.49 -22.91
N ASN A 412 -0.56 6.67 -22.45
CA ASN A 412 -1.23 7.68 -23.29
C ASN A 412 -0.23 8.50 -24.11
N THR A 413 0.92 8.80 -23.54
CA THR A 413 2.03 9.54 -24.16
C THR A 413 3.28 8.66 -24.26
N ARG A 414 4.35 9.12 -24.91
CA ARG A 414 5.63 8.40 -25.07
C ARG A 414 6.68 8.98 -24.12
N GLY A 415 7.78 8.25 -23.93
CA GLY A 415 8.96 8.71 -23.18
C GLY A 415 9.02 8.23 -21.74
N MET A 416 10.23 8.20 -21.18
CA MET A 416 10.50 7.71 -19.82
C MET A 416 9.69 8.48 -18.76
N ASP A 417 9.68 9.80 -18.83
CA ASP A 417 8.97 10.65 -17.88
C ASP A 417 7.48 10.31 -17.83
N ALA A 418 6.87 10.10 -18.99
CA ALA A 418 5.45 9.78 -19.09
C ALA A 418 5.10 8.46 -18.38
N VAL A 419 5.98 7.45 -18.46
CA VAL A 419 5.71 6.16 -17.81
C VAL A 419 5.94 6.24 -16.29
N ILE A 420 6.91 7.05 -15.85
CA ILE A 420 7.13 7.31 -14.42
C ILE A 420 5.89 8.01 -13.85
N LYS A 421 5.42 9.09 -14.49
CA LYS A 421 4.20 9.81 -14.05
C LYS A 421 2.98 8.89 -14.00
N LEU A 422 2.75 8.07 -15.03
CA LEU A 422 1.64 7.13 -15.05
C LEU A 422 1.69 6.15 -13.86
N ARG A 423 2.87 5.58 -13.57
CA ARG A 423 3.03 4.64 -12.45
C ARG A 423 2.93 5.34 -11.10
N SER A 424 3.53 6.50 -10.94
CA SER A 424 3.40 7.31 -9.72
C SER A 424 1.94 7.61 -9.42
N ILE A 425 1.15 8.09 -10.40
CA ILE A 425 -0.28 8.42 -10.18
C ILE A 425 -1.09 7.19 -9.77
N ILE A 426 -0.86 6.03 -10.39
CA ILE A 426 -1.54 4.78 -10.01
C ILE A 426 -1.21 4.38 -8.57
N TYR A 427 0.06 4.48 -8.17
CA TYR A 427 0.49 4.13 -6.82
C TYR A 427 0.01 5.16 -5.78
N ILE A 428 0.04 6.45 -6.11
CA ILE A 428 -0.58 7.52 -5.33
C ILE A 428 -2.05 7.20 -5.09
N LEU A 429 -2.82 6.91 -6.15
CA LEU A 429 -4.23 6.55 -6.03
C LEU A 429 -4.44 5.34 -5.11
N GLY A 430 -3.61 4.29 -5.24
CA GLY A 430 -3.67 3.12 -4.37
C GLY A 430 -3.42 3.44 -2.89
N LEU A 431 -2.43 4.28 -2.59
CA LEU A 431 -2.10 4.69 -1.22
C LEU A 431 -3.13 5.66 -0.64
N LEU A 432 -3.62 6.63 -1.42
CA LEU A 432 -4.70 7.53 -1.02
C LEU A 432 -5.96 6.75 -0.64
N LYS A 433 -6.33 5.72 -1.42
CA LYS A 433 -7.45 4.84 -1.07
C LYS A 433 -7.22 4.12 0.26
N ALA A 434 -6.01 3.63 0.50
CA ALA A 434 -5.66 2.95 1.73
C ALA A 434 -5.71 3.89 2.94
N LEU A 435 -5.13 5.10 2.83
CA LEU A 435 -5.16 6.14 3.86
C LEU A 435 -6.59 6.62 4.14
N THR A 436 -7.37 6.89 3.11
CA THR A 436 -8.77 7.31 3.25
C THR A 436 -9.61 6.22 3.93
N ALA A 437 -9.45 4.96 3.49
CA ALA A 437 -10.10 3.82 4.13
C ALA A 437 -9.70 3.66 5.60
N TYR A 438 -8.42 3.89 5.93
CA TYR A 438 -7.96 3.93 7.31
C TYR A 438 -8.64 5.07 8.09
N LYS A 439 -8.55 6.31 7.61
CA LYS A 439 -9.09 7.52 8.24
C LYS A 439 -10.60 7.44 8.45
N LEU A 440 -11.34 6.76 7.58
CA LEU A 440 -12.78 6.47 7.70
C LEU A 440 -13.13 5.29 8.62
N GLY A 441 -12.14 4.58 9.17
CA GLY A 441 -12.38 3.38 9.98
C GLY A 441 -12.92 2.19 9.18
N ARG A 442 -12.59 2.10 7.89
CA ARG A 442 -13.02 1.07 6.94
C ARG A 442 -11.83 0.23 6.41
N PRO A 443 -11.14 -0.54 7.27
CA PRO A 443 -10.00 -1.35 6.85
C PRO A 443 -10.35 -2.40 5.78
N ASN A 444 -11.64 -2.77 5.66
CA ASN A 444 -12.14 -3.64 4.60
C ASN A 444 -12.04 -3.04 3.17
N LEU A 445 -11.76 -1.74 3.04
CA LEU A 445 -11.59 -1.07 1.73
C LEU A 445 -10.11 -0.94 1.31
N ILE A 446 -9.15 -1.21 2.19
CA ILE A 446 -7.71 -0.90 2.04
C ILE A 446 -7.01 -1.60 0.85
N MET A 447 -7.61 -2.63 0.25
CA MET A 447 -7.09 -3.31 -0.95
C MET A 447 -8.15 -3.45 -2.05
N LYS A 448 -9.30 -2.79 -1.92
CA LYS A 448 -10.42 -2.95 -2.83
C LYS A 448 -10.25 -1.99 -4.01
N PRO A 449 -10.02 -2.47 -5.25
CA PRO A 449 -9.82 -1.58 -6.40
C PRO A 449 -11.02 -0.67 -6.63
N SER A 450 -12.25 -1.17 -6.41
CA SER A 450 -13.51 -0.42 -6.53
C SER A 450 -13.90 0.42 -5.32
N ALA A 451 -13.00 0.63 -4.36
CA ALA A 451 -13.25 1.62 -3.32
C ALA A 451 -13.27 3.03 -3.92
N PHE A 452 -14.19 3.87 -3.45
CA PHE A 452 -14.29 5.29 -3.80
C PHE A 452 -14.48 5.56 -5.31
N GLU A 453 -15.23 4.71 -6.05
CA GLU A 453 -15.51 4.95 -7.48
C GLU A 453 -16.55 6.06 -7.72
N SER A 454 -17.52 6.19 -6.83
CA SER A 454 -18.66 7.07 -7.04
C SER A 454 -18.34 8.51 -6.65
N SER A 455 -18.76 9.47 -7.47
CA SER A 455 -18.87 10.86 -7.01
C SER A 455 -20.03 10.99 -6.01
N ARG A 456 -19.84 11.83 -4.99
CA ARG A 456 -20.88 12.23 -4.06
C ARG A 456 -22.09 12.77 -4.81
N HIS A 457 -21.92 13.71 -5.74
CA HIS A 457 -23.05 14.34 -6.41
C HIS A 457 -23.90 13.37 -7.24
N ALA A 458 -23.24 12.49 -8.01
CA ALA A 458 -23.92 11.50 -8.83
C ALA A 458 -24.67 10.46 -7.98
N ASN A 459 -24.10 10.08 -6.83
CA ASN A 459 -24.61 8.97 -6.02
C ASN A 459 -25.61 9.43 -4.93
N PHE A 460 -25.36 10.55 -4.25
CA PHE A 460 -26.21 11.06 -3.16
C PHE A 460 -27.62 11.45 -3.63
N ARG A 461 -27.74 12.00 -4.84
CA ARG A 461 -29.06 12.43 -5.39
C ARG A 461 -29.86 11.28 -6.00
N GLN A 462 -29.22 10.19 -6.43
CA GLN A 462 -29.88 9.18 -7.28
C GLN A 462 -29.99 7.80 -6.66
N MET A 463 -28.99 7.31 -5.91
CA MET A 463 -28.91 5.89 -5.55
C MET A 463 -28.83 5.64 -4.04
N LEU A 464 -28.16 6.51 -3.29
CA LEU A 464 -28.00 6.34 -1.83
C LEU A 464 -29.29 6.29 -1.01
N PRO A 465 -30.33 7.12 -1.29
CA PRO A 465 -31.62 6.98 -0.64
C PRO A 465 -32.23 5.59 -0.86
N PHE A 466 -32.13 5.05 -2.08
CA PHE A 466 -32.63 3.71 -2.42
C PHE A 466 -31.81 2.59 -1.74
N GLU A 467 -30.48 2.69 -1.71
CA GLU A 467 -29.62 1.70 -1.04
C GLU A 467 -29.82 1.69 0.48
N ALA A 468 -30.00 2.88 1.09
CA ALA A 468 -30.31 3.01 2.50
C ALA A 468 -31.65 2.36 2.83
N GLN A 469 -32.70 2.65 2.04
CA GLN A 469 -34.01 2.02 2.21
C GLN A 469 -33.94 0.49 2.10
N LYS A 470 -33.25 -0.03 1.07
CA LYS A 470 -33.07 -1.48 0.87
C LYS A 470 -32.28 -2.15 1.98
N SER A 471 -31.37 -1.42 2.63
CA SER A 471 -30.54 -1.94 3.72
C SER A 471 -31.22 -1.87 5.09
N GLY A 472 -32.50 -1.48 5.15
CA GLY A 472 -33.25 -1.35 6.40
C GLY A 472 -32.82 -0.15 7.23
N TYR A 473 -32.08 0.80 6.64
CA TYR A 473 -31.80 2.08 7.28
C TYR A 473 -33.09 2.89 7.28
N LEU A 474 -33.60 3.22 8.48
CA LEU A 474 -34.71 4.15 8.65
C LEU A 474 -34.25 5.54 8.20
N TYR A 475 -34.40 5.84 6.92
CA TYR A 475 -34.22 7.19 6.41
C TYR A 475 -35.45 8.00 6.82
N PHE A 476 -35.32 8.77 7.91
CA PHE A 476 -36.25 9.83 8.21
C PHE A 476 -36.03 10.96 7.21
N ASN A 477 -36.89 11.01 6.19
CA ASN A 477 -37.69 12.17 5.79
C ASN A 477 -38.05 12.07 4.30
N SER A 478 -39.31 12.40 3.99
CA SER A 478 -39.85 12.45 2.63
C SER A 478 -38.97 13.26 1.67
N ASP A 479 -39.04 12.94 0.38
CA ASP A 479 -38.34 13.63 -0.72
C ASP A 479 -38.39 15.17 -0.63
N GLU A 480 -39.46 15.69 -0.05
CA GLU A 480 -39.72 17.12 0.13
C GLU A 480 -38.76 17.79 1.13
N VAL A 481 -38.36 17.10 2.20
CA VAL A 481 -37.42 17.62 3.21
C VAL A 481 -35.98 17.57 2.70
N LEU A 482 -35.66 16.55 1.90
CA LEU A 482 -34.34 16.44 1.25
C LEU A 482 -34.14 17.58 0.24
N ARG A 483 -35.19 17.91 -0.53
CA ARG A 483 -35.20 19.07 -1.43
C ARG A 483 -35.02 20.39 -0.69
N ARG A 484 -35.70 20.59 0.45
CA ARG A 484 -35.53 21.79 1.29
C ARG A 484 -34.12 21.91 1.87
N ARG A 485 -33.56 20.84 2.42
CA ARG A 485 -32.20 20.89 3.01
C ARG A 485 -31.10 21.10 1.97
N ILE A 486 -31.21 20.50 0.79
CA ILE A 486 -30.24 20.72 -0.29
C ILE A 486 -30.32 22.18 -0.78
N LYS A 487 -31.53 22.75 -0.84
CA LYS A 487 -31.74 24.16 -1.15
C LYS A 487 -31.10 25.08 -0.11
N ASP A 488 -31.30 24.78 1.17
CA ASP A 488 -30.82 25.60 2.29
C ASP A 488 -29.29 25.49 2.51
N HIS A 489 -28.67 24.35 2.18
CA HIS A 489 -27.22 24.16 2.34
C HIS A 489 -26.38 24.60 1.13
N TYR A 490 -26.92 24.57 -0.08
CA TYR A 490 -26.15 24.83 -1.30
C TYR A 490 -26.62 26.04 -2.11
N GLY A 491 -27.60 26.81 -1.62
CA GLY A 491 -27.98 28.11 -2.19
C GLY A 491 -28.41 28.07 -3.67
N LEU A 492 -28.99 26.97 -4.13
CA LEU A 492 -29.39 26.82 -5.54
C LEU A 492 -30.71 27.55 -5.81
N LEU A 493 -30.70 28.51 -6.75
CA LEU A 493 -31.88 29.20 -7.27
C LEU A 493 -32.66 28.30 -8.26
N SER A 494 -33.98 28.53 -8.29
CA SER A 494 -35.04 27.72 -8.92
C SER A 494 -34.83 27.35 -10.38
#